data_AF-A0A962IER8-F1
#
_entry.id   AF-A0A962IER8-F1
#
_cell.length_a   1.000
_cell.length_b   1.000
_cell.length_c   1.000
_cell.angle_alpha   90.00
_cell.angle_beta   90.00
_cell.angle_gamma   90.00
#
_symmetry.space_group_name_H-M   'P 1'
#
loop_
_entity.id
_entity.type
_entity.pdbx_description
1 polymer ?
#
loop_
_entity_poly.entity_id
_entity_poly.type
_entity_poly.pdbx_seq_one_letter_code
_entity_poly.pdbx_strand_id
1 'polypeptide(L)'
;KINNKTLTAGRYRLSLQGLDQAVLDLGHLDGSDLAVEPDSSLRLLVRVKMNAAVAAGNHDFHFLLEPLAGETREPVLIPAQFIGP
;
A
#
# COMPACT_ATOMS: atom_id res chain seq x y z
N LYS A 1 5.49 1.31 -6.10
CA LYS A 1 6.37 2.50 -6.17
C LYS A 1 5.48 3.72 -5.94
N ILE A 2 5.86 4.62 -5.05
CA ILE A 2 5.12 5.87 -4.78
C ILE A 2 5.99 7.01 -5.31
N ASN A 3 5.42 7.87 -6.15
CA ASN A 3 6.12 9.06 -6.66
C ASN A 3 5.41 10.29 -6.10
N ASN A 4 6.11 11.14 -5.36
CA ASN A 4 5.61 12.44 -5.00
C ASN A 4 6.01 13.43 -6.11
N LYS A 5 5.01 13.90 -6.86
CA LYS A 5 5.19 14.86 -7.96
C LYS A 5 4.93 16.31 -7.51
N THR A 6 4.69 16.52 -6.23
CA THR A 6 4.41 17.85 -5.66
C THR A 6 5.72 18.51 -5.21
N LEU A 7 5.64 19.81 -4.94
CA LEU A 7 6.76 20.60 -4.41
C LEU A 7 6.86 20.54 -2.88
N THR A 8 5.96 19.80 -2.21
CA THR A 8 5.92 19.63 -0.76
C THR A 8 6.04 18.17 -0.38
N ALA A 9 6.54 17.90 0.84
CA ALA A 9 6.60 16.53 1.33
C ALA A 9 5.18 15.97 1.54
N GLY A 10 4.98 14.72 1.15
CA GLY A 10 3.73 14.00 1.36
C GLY A 10 3.88 12.91 2.41
N ARG A 11 2.85 12.70 3.23
CA ARG A 11 2.74 11.58 4.15
C ARG A 11 1.54 10.73 3.79
N TYR A 12 1.73 9.42 3.74
CA TYR A 12 0.72 8.48 3.24
C TYR A 12 0.61 7.25 4.14
N ARG A 13 -0.58 6.67 4.20
CA ARG A 13 -0.81 5.33 4.73
C ARG A 13 -0.97 4.35 3.58
N LEU A 14 -0.32 3.20 3.65
CA LEU A 14 -0.51 2.09 2.73
C LEU A 14 -1.24 0.95 3.44
N SER A 15 -2.38 0.53 2.89
CA SER A 15 -3.20 -0.55 3.42
C SER A 15 -3.72 -1.46 2.29
N LEU A 16 -4.37 -2.55 2.68
CA LEU A 16 -5.07 -3.46 1.76
C LEU A 16 -6.57 -3.21 1.84
N GLN A 17 -7.24 -3.24 0.70
CA GLN A 17 -8.70 -3.20 0.60
C GLN A 17 -9.21 -4.41 -0.18
N GLY A 18 -10.25 -5.07 0.32
CA GLY A 18 -10.84 -6.26 -0.31
C GLY A 18 -10.14 -7.57 0.04
N LEU A 19 -9.30 -7.58 1.08
CA LEU A 19 -8.56 -8.76 1.53
C LEU A 19 -8.51 -8.83 3.07
N ASP A 20 -9.68 -9.04 3.68
CA ASP A 20 -9.92 -8.82 5.11
C ASP A 20 -9.12 -9.73 6.06
N GLN A 21 -8.65 -10.88 5.58
CA GLN A 21 -7.85 -11.83 6.35
C GLN A 21 -6.36 -11.82 6.00
N ALA A 22 -5.91 -10.77 5.33
CA ALA A 22 -4.52 -10.59 4.97
C ALA A 22 -3.83 -9.46 5.76
N VAL A 23 -2.52 -9.63 5.96
CA VAL A 23 -1.65 -8.64 6.58
C VAL A 23 -0.67 -8.13 5.55
N LEU A 24 -0.55 -6.81 5.45
CA LEU A 24 0.50 -6.16 4.69
C LEU A 24 1.78 -6.08 5.53
N ASP A 25 2.83 -6.74 5.06
CA ASP A 25 4.15 -6.71 5.66
C ASP A 25 5.09 -5.85 4.79
N LEU A 26 5.57 -4.74 5.36
CA LEU A 26 6.52 -3.83 4.73
C LEU A 26 7.96 -4.01 5.26
N GLY A 27 8.23 -5.10 5.99
CA GLY A 27 9.52 -5.36 6.62
C GLY A 27 9.80 -4.42 7.78
N HIS A 28 10.79 -3.55 7.62
CA HIS A 28 11.20 -2.58 8.66
C HIS A 28 10.47 -1.23 8.57
N LEU A 29 9.67 -1.02 7.52
CA LEU A 29 8.95 0.23 7.31
C LEU A 29 7.56 0.17 7.95
N ASP A 30 7.15 1.29 8.52
CA ASP A 30 5.78 1.45 9.02
C ASP A 30 4.87 1.89 7.87
N GLY A 31 3.95 1.02 7.45
CA GLY A 31 2.97 1.33 6.40
C GLY A 31 1.91 2.35 6.85
N SER A 32 1.81 2.64 8.14
CA SER A 32 0.84 3.62 8.66
C SER A 32 1.26 5.07 8.43
N ASP A 33 2.54 5.32 8.14
CA ASP A 33 3.12 6.65 7.99
C ASP A 33 4.37 6.64 7.09
N LEU A 34 4.13 6.72 5.78
CA LEU A 34 5.16 6.75 4.75
C LEU A 34 5.40 8.20 4.31
N ALA A 35 6.58 8.73 4.64
CA ALA A 35 7.02 10.03 4.16
C ALA A 35 7.69 9.92 2.78
N VAL A 36 7.33 10.84 1.87
CA VAL A 36 7.95 10.97 0.55
C VAL A 36 8.27 12.44 0.28
N GLU A 37 9.56 12.73 0.14
CA GLU A 37 10.07 14.08 -0.13
C GLU A 37 9.53 14.68 -1.45
N PRO A 38 9.60 16.02 -1.62
CA PRO A 38 9.25 16.67 -2.89
C PRO A 38 10.01 16.06 -4.07
N ASP A 39 9.34 15.97 -5.22
CA ASP A 39 9.87 15.45 -6.49
C ASP A 39 10.66 14.12 -6.37
N SER A 40 10.29 13.30 -5.38
CA SER A 40 11.04 12.09 -5.02
C SER A 40 10.19 10.82 -5.13
N SER A 41 10.88 9.69 -5.17
CA SER A 41 10.25 8.37 -5.29
C SER A 41 10.61 7.48 -4.11
N LEU A 42 9.60 6.84 -3.52
CA LEU A 42 9.77 5.77 -2.54
C LEU A 42 9.48 4.41 -3.19
N ARG A 43 10.47 3.52 -3.14
CA ARG A 43 10.31 2.13 -3.59
C ARG A 43 10.19 1.21 -2.38
N LEU A 44 9.05 0.56 -2.28
CA LEU A 44 8.71 -0.39 -1.22
C LEU A 44 8.72 -1.80 -1.79
N LEU A 45 9.33 -2.73 -1.06
CA LEU A 45 9.10 -4.15 -1.24
C LEU A 45 8.12 -4.58 -0.15
N VAL A 46 6.99 -5.14 -0.55
CA VAL A 46 5.92 -5.53 0.38
C VAL A 46 5.57 -7.00 0.18
N ARG A 47 5.07 -7.63 1.23
CA ARG A 47 4.52 -8.99 1.20
C ARG A 47 3.10 -8.95 1.71
N VAL A 48 2.21 -9.66 1.03
CA VAL A 48 0.85 -9.90 1.51
C VAL A 48 0.84 -11.30 2.12
N LYS A 49 0.55 -11.38 3.42
CA LYS A 49 0.46 -12.66 4.15
C LYS A 49 -1.00 -12.96 4.42
N MET A 50 -1.44 -14.15 4.03
CA MET A 50 -2.80 -14.63 4.28
C MET A 50 -2.75 -16.03 4.87
N ASN A 51 -3.71 -16.37 5.71
CA ASN A 51 -3.79 -17.72 6.27
C ASN A 51 -4.09 -18.73 5.15
N ALA A 52 -3.32 -19.83 5.09
CA ALA A 52 -3.49 -20.87 4.08
C ALA A 52 -4.92 -21.46 4.03
N ALA A 53 -5.62 -21.51 5.16
CA ALA A 53 -6.99 -22.05 5.25
C ALA A 53 -8.03 -21.21 4.47
N VAL A 54 -7.74 -19.93 4.23
CA VAL A 54 -8.60 -18.99 3.48
C VAL A 54 -7.96 -18.52 2.18
N ALA A 55 -6.72 -18.95 1.91
CA ALA A 55 -5.96 -18.57 0.74
C ALA A 55 -6.22 -19.43 -0.49
N ALA A 56 -7.28 -20.25 -0.51
CA ALA A 56 -7.57 -21.10 -1.65
C ALA A 56 -8.14 -20.28 -2.82
N GLY A 57 -7.51 -20.40 -3.99
CA GLY A 57 -7.92 -19.71 -5.21
C GLY A 57 -7.38 -18.28 -5.35
N ASN A 58 -7.92 -17.55 -6.32
CA ASN A 58 -7.48 -16.19 -6.63
C ASN A 58 -8.37 -15.17 -5.93
N HIS A 59 -7.74 -14.15 -5.35
CA HIS A 59 -8.44 -13.06 -4.68
C HIS A 59 -7.99 -11.72 -5.27
N ASP A 60 -8.95 -10.98 -5.84
CA ASP A 60 -8.70 -9.62 -6.30
C ASP A 60 -8.75 -8.66 -5.10
N PHE A 61 -7.80 -7.74 -5.03
CA PHE A 61 -7.72 -6.75 -3.97
C PHE A 61 -7.11 -5.45 -4.49
N HIS A 62 -7.08 -4.42 -3.64
CA HIS A 62 -6.40 -3.17 -3.95
C HIS A 62 -5.36 -2.84 -2.88
N PHE A 63 -4.20 -2.35 -3.31
CA PHE A 63 -3.39 -1.51 -2.44
C PHE A 63 -4.05 -0.13 -2.39
N LEU A 64 -4.33 0.33 -1.19
CA LEU A 64 -4.91 1.63 -0.93
C LEU A 64 -3.84 2.55 -0.34
N LEU A 65 -3.55 3.65 -1.04
CA LEU A 65 -2.65 4.70 -0.58
C LEU A 65 -3.48 5.91 -0.15
N GLU A 66 -3.62 6.12 1.15
CA GLU A 66 -4.38 7.22 1.72
C GLU A 66 -3.45 8.39 2.06
N PRO A 67 -3.72 9.62 1.59
CA PRO A 67 -2.96 10.78 2.02
C PRO A 67 -3.28 11.16 3.47
N LEU A 68 -2.23 11.37 4.27
CA LEU A 68 -2.32 11.84 5.65
C LEU A 68 -1.95 13.33 5.77
N ALA A 69 -0.96 13.77 4.99
CA ALA A 69 -0.54 15.16 4.94
C ALA A 69 0.10 15.51 3.58
N GLY A 70 0.10 16.80 3.25
CA GLY A 70 0.61 17.34 1.99
C GLY A 70 -0.50 17.86 1.07
N GLU A 71 -0.14 18.09 -0.20
CA GLU A 71 -1.05 18.62 -1.21
C GLU A 71 -2.01 17.57 -1.79
N THR A 72 -1.59 16.30 -1.86
CA THR A 72 -2.45 15.20 -2.32
C THR A 72 -3.60 14.99 -1.33
N ARG A 73 -4.84 15.02 -1.81
CA ARG A 73 -6.05 14.84 -0.99
C ARG A 73 -6.82 13.55 -1.28
N GLU A 74 -6.69 13.02 -2.49
CA GLU A 74 -7.45 11.87 -2.92
C GLU A 74 -6.68 10.57 -2.68
N PRO A 75 -7.35 9.53 -2.16
CA PRO A 75 -6.76 8.21 -2.04
C PRO A 75 -6.55 7.58 -3.42
N VAL A 76 -5.49 6.78 -3.54
CA VAL A 76 -5.17 6.04 -4.76
C VAL A 76 -5.40 4.56 -4.52
N LEU A 77 -6.21 3.94 -5.38
CA LEU A 77 -6.43 2.49 -5.40
C LEU A 77 -5.63 1.87 -6.54
N ILE A 78 -4.85 0.85 -6.21
CA ILE A 78 -4.02 0.11 -7.17
C ILE A 78 -4.50 -1.34 -7.18
N PRO A 79 -5.14 -1.82 -8.25
CA PRO A 79 -5.64 -3.18 -8.33
C PRO A 79 -4.48 -4.19 -8.33
N ALA A 80 -4.69 -5.31 -7.66
CA ALA A 80 -3.75 -6.41 -7.54
C ALA A 80 -4.51 -7.73 -7.34
N GLN A 81 -3.78 -8.85 -7.45
CA GLN A 81 -4.34 -10.18 -7.26
C GLN A 81 -3.42 -11.00 -6.36
N PHE A 82 -4.02 -11.69 -5.39
CA PHE A 82 -3.37 -12.70 -4.57
C PHE A 82 -3.67 -14.06 -5.19
N ILE A 83 -2.62 -14.81 -5.53
CA ILE A 83 -2.73 -16.14 -6.15
C ILE A 83 -2.47 -17.16 -5.05
N GLY A 84 -3.54 -17.85 -4.67
CA GLY A 84 -3.53 -18.95 -3.73
C GLY A 84 -3.02 -20.27 -4.32
N PRO A 85 -2.58 -21.22 -3.47
CA PRO A 85 -2.33 -22.60 -3.87
C PRO A 85 -3.62 -23.36 -4.24
#